data_AF-A0A7R9VI03-F1
#
_entry.id   AF-A0A7R9VI03-F1
#
_cell.length_a   1.000
_cell.length_b   1.000
_cell.length_c   1.000
_cell.angle_alpha   90.00
_cell.angle_beta   90.00
_cell.angle_gamma   90.00
#
_symmetry.space_group_name_H-M   'P 1'
#
loop_
_entity.id
_entity.type
_entity.pdbx_description
1 polymer ?
#
loop_
_entity_poly.entity_id
_entity_poly.type
_entity_poly.pdbx_seq_one_letter_code
_entity_poly.pdbx_strand_id
1 'polypeptide(L)'
;AYVAAQSDGNLFVIDLSPLSGTTAQQADSVNCRYVDRGRKNYGHTLTVRDGYLYLNSANDQGCQIFDLWKNPWDPQLLSNSYQGSQRDCHDSLPRNNVQVPGLGSRNLLFSADGNTGSFRILDITDLGSGVSPQLLGESPAQGW
;
A
#
# COMPACT_ATOMS: atom_id res chain seq x y z
N ALA A 1 4.48 8.98 -9.96
CA ALA A 1 4.62 7.52 -9.77
C ALA A 1 5.31 7.24 -8.45
N TYR A 2 5.13 6.02 -7.94
CA TYR A 2 5.76 5.55 -6.72
C TYR A 2 6.54 4.29 -7.06
N VAL A 3 7.81 4.24 -6.65
CA VAL A 3 8.70 3.11 -6.87
C VAL A 3 9.28 2.74 -5.54
N ALA A 4 9.23 1.47 -5.18
CA ALA A 4 9.84 0.95 -3.97
C ALA A 4 10.48 -0.40 -4.29
N ALA A 5 11.43 -0.81 -3.45
CA ALA A 5 12.07 -2.10 -3.60
C ALA A 5 12.36 -2.70 -2.23
N GLN A 6 12.09 -3.99 -2.09
CA GLN A 6 12.62 -4.79 -1.00
C GLN A 6 14.14 -4.99 -1.21
N SER A 7 14.88 -5.26 -0.13
CA SER A 7 16.34 -5.51 -0.13
C SER A 7 17.19 -4.25 -0.31
N ASP A 8 17.30 -3.46 0.76
CA ASP A 8 18.07 -2.22 0.87
C ASP A 8 17.52 -1.02 0.06
N GLY A 9 16.38 -1.20 -0.63
CA GLY A 9 15.69 -0.14 -1.36
C GLY A 9 14.82 0.76 -0.48
N ASN A 10 14.59 1.98 -0.98
CA ASN A 10 13.69 2.99 -0.40
C ASN A 10 12.45 3.19 -1.29
N LEU A 11 11.42 3.85 -0.75
CA LEU A 11 10.32 4.45 -1.49
C LEU A 11 10.78 5.76 -2.15
N PHE A 12 10.66 5.83 -3.47
CA PHE A 12 10.85 7.03 -4.28
C PHE A 12 9.52 7.52 -4.85
N VAL A 13 9.32 8.83 -4.83
CA VAL A 13 8.23 9.50 -5.55
C VAL A 13 8.82 10.17 -6.78
N ILE A 14 8.24 9.92 -7.95
CA ILE A 14 8.72 10.40 -9.24
C ILE A 14 7.63 11.25 -9.89
N ASP A 15 7.99 12.46 -10.27
CA ASP A 15 7.13 13.38 -11.02
C ASP A 15 7.20 12.99 -12.50
N LEU A 16 6.13 12.36 -12.98
CA LEU A 16 5.98 11.99 -14.38
C LEU A 16 5.24 13.06 -15.19
N SER A 17 5.00 14.26 -14.65
CA SER A 17 4.40 15.35 -15.42
C SER A 17 5.16 15.69 -16.72
N PRO A 18 6.49 15.53 -16.84
CA PRO A 18 7.16 15.70 -18.13
C PRO A 18 6.76 14.67 -19.19
N LEU A 19 6.22 13.51 -18.78
CA LEU A 19 5.63 12.49 -19.68
C LEU A 19 4.16 12.77 -20.02
N SER A 20 3.54 13.78 -19.39
CA SER A 20 2.14 14.10 -19.67
C SER A 20 1.99 14.67 -21.08
N GLY A 21 1.03 14.14 -21.84
CA GLY A 21 0.82 14.50 -23.25
C GLY A 21 0.29 13.32 -24.07
N THR A 22 0.07 13.54 -25.36
CA THR A 22 -0.43 12.50 -26.29
C THR A 22 0.68 11.93 -27.20
N THR A 23 1.90 12.44 -27.09
CA THR A 23 3.02 12.05 -27.95
C THR A 23 3.92 11.06 -27.21
N ALA A 24 4.25 9.96 -27.86
CA ALA A 24 5.23 9.01 -27.33
C ALA A 24 6.58 9.70 -27.15
N GLN A 25 7.16 9.56 -25.96
CA GLN A 25 8.48 10.08 -25.64
C GLN A 25 9.53 9.03 -26.02
N GLN A 26 10.68 9.46 -26.55
CA GLN A 26 11.81 8.57 -26.82
C GLN A 26 12.45 8.11 -25.50
N ALA A 27 13.01 6.90 -25.48
CA ALA A 27 13.40 6.15 -24.27
C ALA A 27 14.36 6.89 -23.30
N ASP A 28 15.12 7.89 -23.75
CA ASP A 28 16.33 8.32 -23.04
C ASP A 28 16.39 9.81 -22.65
N SER A 29 15.28 10.56 -22.74
CA SER A 29 15.34 12.05 -22.64
C SER A 29 14.47 12.70 -21.58
N VAL A 30 13.81 11.92 -20.72
CA VAL A 30 12.83 12.49 -19.79
C VAL A 30 13.46 12.70 -18.43
N ASN A 31 13.84 13.94 -18.16
CA ASN A 31 14.36 14.36 -16.86
C ASN A 31 13.22 14.49 -15.83
N CYS A 32 12.74 13.35 -15.33
CA CYS A 32 11.74 13.32 -14.27
C CYS A 32 12.39 13.73 -12.94
N ARG A 33 11.75 14.64 -12.21
CA ARG A 33 12.14 14.93 -10.83
C ARG A 33 11.76 13.74 -9.96
N TYR A 34 12.63 13.38 -9.02
CA TYR A 34 12.30 12.35 -8.03
C TYR A 34 12.77 12.77 -6.64
N VAL A 35 12.23 12.10 -5.64
CA VAL A 35 12.58 12.33 -4.25
C VAL A 35 12.51 11.03 -3.46
N ASP A 36 13.51 10.82 -2.60
CA ASP A 36 13.56 9.71 -1.66
C ASP A 36 12.67 10.02 -0.44
N ARG A 37 11.81 9.06 -0.07
CA ARG A 37 10.91 9.12 1.10
C ARG A 37 11.30 8.12 2.20
N GLY A 38 12.47 7.51 2.09
CA GLY A 38 12.98 6.51 3.00
C GLY A 38 12.14 5.23 2.92
N ARG A 39 11.66 4.73 4.07
CA ARG A 39 10.93 3.44 4.15
C ARG A 39 11.77 2.27 3.64
N LYS A 40 13.03 2.26 4.07
CA LYS A 40 13.98 1.22 3.72
C LYS A 40 13.41 -0.18 3.98
N ASN A 41 13.56 -1.07 3.01
CA ASN A 41 13.05 -2.46 3.03
C ASN A 41 11.53 -2.62 2.98
N TYR A 42 10.78 -1.54 2.79
CA TYR A 42 9.42 -1.61 2.29
C TYR A 42 9.42 -1.53 0.76
N GLY A 43 8.49 -2.23 0.10
CA GLY A 43 8.42 -2.30 -1.36
C GLY A 43 8.53 -3.71 -1.93
N HIS A 44 8.11 -4.73 -1.17
CA HIS A 44 7.89 -6.06 -1.73
C HIS A 44 6.78 -6.01 -2.80
N THR A 45 5.64 -5.45 -2.41
CA THR A 45 4.61 -4.99 -3.34
C THR A 45 4.12 -3.59 -2.97
N LEU A 46 3.52 -2.95 -3.96
CA LEU A 46 2.98 -1.60 -3.84
C LEU A 46 1.69 -1.51 -4.64
N THR A 47 0.63 -1.04 -4.00
CA THR A 47 -0.65 -0.79 -4.66
C THR A 47 -1.06 0.67 -4.44
N VAL A 48 -1.43 1.38 -5.50
CA VAL A 48 -2.04 2.71 -5.41
C VAL A 48 -3.50 2.61 -5.82
N ARG A 49 -4.39 3.06 -4.93
CA ARG A 49 -5.83 2.99 -5.19
C ARG A 49 -6.58 4.04 -4.38
N ASP A 50 -7.48 4.76 -5.06
CA ASP A 50 -8.45 5.68 -4.45
C ASP A 50 -7.82 6.68 -3.46
N GLY A 51 -6.70 7.28 -3.89
CA GLY A 51 -5.96 8.27 -3.12
C GLY A 51 -5.14 7.70 -1.95
N TYR A 52 -4.93 6.39 -1.90
CA TYR A 52 -4.05 5.75 -0.92
C TYR A 52 -2.95 4.94 -1.59
N LEU A 53 -1.79 4.89 -0.94
CA LEU A 53 -0.65 4.04 -1.27
C LEU A 53 -0.53 2.96 -0.20
N TYR A 54 -0.59 1.69 -0.61
CA TYR A 54 -0.38 0.52 0.24
C TYR A 54 1.02 -0.02 -0.07
N LEU A 55 1.88 -0.03 0.94
CA LEU A 55 3.29 -0.36 0.82
C LEU A 55 3.63 -1.55 1.74
N ASN A 56 4.04 -2.65 1.13
CA ASN A 56 4.21 -3.95 1.77
C ASN A 56 5.70 -4.25 2.03
N SER A 57 6.04 -4.88 3.16
CA SER A 57 7.43 -5.22 3.52
C SER A 57 7.80 -6.70 3.37
N ALA A 58 6.82 -7.60 3.15
CA ALA A 58 7.00 -9.06 3.15
C ALA A 58 7.84 -9.58 4.32
N ASN A 59 7.58 -9.02 5.51
CA ASN A 59 8.18 -9.36 6.78
C ASN A 59 7.26 -8.83 7.92
N ASP A 60 7.67 -9.05 9.17
CA ASP A 60 6.87 -8.71 10.35
C ASP A 60 6.70 -7.20 10.60
N GLN A 61 7.30 -6.34 9.76
CA GLN A 61 7.07 -4.89 9.80
C GLN A 61 5.68 -4.50 9.27
N GLY A 62 5.01 -5.41 8.55
CA GLY A 62 3.64 -5.26 8.07
C GLY A 62 3.46 -4.28 6.91
N CYS A 63 2.23 -3.79 6.74
CA CYS A 63 1.89 -2.82 5.70
C CYS A 63 1.84 -1.39 6.23
N GLN A 64 2.38 -0.47 5.44
CA GLN A 64 2.16 0.97 5.64
C GLN A 64 1.14 1.48 4.62
N ILE A 65 0.26 2.36 5.08
CA ILE A 65 -0.76 2.99 4.23
C ILE A 65 -0.53 4.49 4.29
N PHE A 66 -0.41 5.13 3.13
CA PHE A 66 -0.20 6.57 3.03
C PHE A 66 -1.37 7.26 2.34
N ASP A 67 -1.73 8.43 2.85
CA ASP A 67 -2.68 9.34 2.24
C ASP A 67 -2.02 10.14 1.11
N LEU A 68 -2.59 10.04 -0.09
CA LEU A 68 -2.14 10.75 -1.29
C LEU A 68 -3.03 11.95 -1.62
N TRP A 69 -4.16 12.15 -0.93
CA TRP A 69 -5.13 13.21 -1.25
C TRP A 69 -4.56 14.62 -1.04
N LYS A 70 -3.80 14.81 0.05
CA LYS A 70 -3.25 16.13 0.41
C LYS A 70 -1.97 16.46 -0.35
N ASN A 71 -1.04 15.52 -0.39
CA ASN A 71 0.26 15.74 -0.99
C ASN A 71 0.85 14.42 -1.52
N PRO A 72 0.58 14.05 -2.80
CA PRO A 72 1.14 12.84 -3.39
C PRO A 72 2.67 12.92 -3.56
N TRP A 73 3.27 14.11 -3.51
CA TRP A 73 4.73 14.29 -3.55
C TRP A 73 5.41 13.95 -2.23
N ASP A 74 4.72 14.15 -1.10
CA ASP A 74 5.19 13.83 0.25
C ASP A 74 4.04 13.20 1.05
N PRO A 75 3.71 11.93 0.72
CA PRO A 75 2.49 11.32 1.20
C PRO A 75 2.60 11.03 2.70
N GLN A 76 1.53 11.35 3.43
CA GLN A 76 1.53 11.20 4.88
C GLN A 76 1.21 9.77 5.25
N LEU A 77 2.05 9.15 6.07
CA LEU A 77 1.75 7.86 6.68
C LEU A 77 0.49 8.02 7.54
N LEU A 78 -0.50 7.16 7.32
CA LEU A 78 -1.60 7.02 8.26
C LEU A 78 -1.04 6.32 9.51
N SER A 79 -1.05 7.02 10.65
CA SER A 79 -0.55 6.53 11.94
C SER A 79 -1.22 5.22 12.39
N ASN A 80 -2.37 4.95 11.81
CA ASN A 80 -3.23 3.82 12.12
C ASN A 80 -3.12 2.72 11.06
N SER A 81 -2.12 2.81 10.17
CA SER A 81 -1.80 1.74 9.24
C SER A 81 -1.41 0.47 10.02
N TYR A 82 -1.57 -0.69 9.37
CA TYR A 82 -1.30 -2.02 9.92
C TYR A 82 0.21 -2.30 10.18
N GLN A 83 0.97 -1.22 10.40
CA GLN A 83 2.37 -1.19 10.73
C GLN A 83 2.58 -1.75 12.14
N GLY A 84 3.57 -2.63 12.30
CA GLY A 84 3.91 -3.17 13.62
C GLY A 84 2.90 -4.17 14.17
N SER A 85 2.04 -4.74 13.31
CA SER A 85 1.16 -5.86 13.67
C SER A 85 1.91 -7.14 14.06
N GLN A 86 3.25 -7.17 13.91
CA GLN A 86 4.10 -8.37 14.06
C GLN A 86 3.64 -9.53 13.17
N ARG A 87 3.02 -9.17 12.04
CA ARG A 87 2.41 -10.08 11.09
C ARG A 87 2.87 -9.66 9.71
N ASP A 88 3.16 -10.65 8.88
CA ASP A 88 3.56 -10.37 7.51
C ASP A 88 2.38 -9.78 6.74
N CYS A 89 2.69 -8.75 5.97
CA CYS A 89 1.81 -8.18 4.96
C CYS A 89 2.58 -8.25 3.64
N HIS A 90 2.61 -9.45 3.08
CA HIS A 90 3.39 -9.82 1.90
C HIS A 90 2.83 -9.10 0.68
N ASP A 91 1.54 -9.33 0.43
CA ASP A 91 0.78 -8.73 -0.65
C ASP A 91 -0.51 -8.11 -0.14
N SER A 92 -0.94 -7.03 -0.78
CA SER A 92 -2.18 -6.36 -0.41
C SER A 92 -2.99 -5.89 -1.63
N LEU A 93 -4.30 -6.11 -1.56
CA LEU A 93 -5.26 -5.74 -2.59
C LEU A 93 -6.45 -5.00 -1.97
N PRO A 94 -6.51 -3.65 -2.09
CA PRO A 94 -7.67 -2.88 -1.69
C PRO A 94 -8.83 -3.05 -2.69
N ARG A 95 -10.05 -3.18 -2.16
CA ARG A 95 -11.32 -3.26 -2.89
C ARG A 95 -12.36 -2.36 -2.23
N ASN A 96 -13.00 -1.51 -3.01
CA ASN A 96 -14.06 -0.65 -2.50
C ASN A 96 -15.44 -1.24 -2.73
N ASN A 97 -16.39 -0.78 -1.91
CA ASN A 97 -17.81 -1.11 -2.04
C ASN A 97 -18.13 -2.61 -2.07
N VAL A 98 -17.36 -3.41 -1.35
CA VAL A 98 -17.64 -4.83 -1.16
C VAL A 98 -18.85 -4.97 -0.26
N GLN A 99 -19.88 -5.69 -0.72
CA GLN A 99 -21.05 -5.98 0.09
C GLN A 99 -20.72 -7.06 1.11
N VAL A 100 -20.71 -6.69 2.40
CA VAL A 100 -20.46 -7.61 3.50
C VAL A 100 -21.78 -7.87 4.23
N PRO A 101 -22.26 -9.14 4.30
CA PRO A 101 -23.49 -9.47 5.00
C PRO A 101 -23.50 -8.94 6.44
N GLY A 102 -24.58 -8.25 6.82
CA GLY A 102 -24.74 -7.67 8.16
C GLY A 102 -23.98 -6.35 8.41
N LEU A 103 -23.03 -5.97 7.55
CA LEU A 103 -22.29 -4.71 7.68
C LEU A 103 -22.63 -3.72 6.55
N GLY A 104 -23.05 -4.21 5.38
CA GLY A 104 -23.34 -3.39 4.20
C GLY A 104 -22.10 -3.16 3.34
N SER A 105 -22.07 -2.05 2.61
CA SER A 105 -20.93 -1.69 1.74
C SER A 105 -19.70 -1.34 2.57
N ARG A 106 -18.55 -1.95 2.26
CA ARG A 106 -17.26 -1.70 2.92
C ARG A 106 -16.13 -1.56 1.92
N ASN A 107 -15.11 -0.79 2.29
CA ASN A 107 -13.80 -0.85 1.63
C ASN A 107 -12.96 -1.86 2.40
N LEU A 108 -12.42 -2.86 1.70
CA LEU A 108 -11.69 -3.97 2.30
C LEU A 108 -10.27 -4.02 1.75
N LEU A 109 -9.32 -4.38 2.62
CA LEU A 109 -7.96 -4.75 2.24
C LEU A 109 -7.82 -6.26 2.41
N PHE A 110 -7.60 -6.95 1.29
CA PHE A 110 -7.20 -8.35 1.29
C PHE A 110 -5.69 -8.39 1.43
N SER A 111 -5.18 -9.06 2.46
CA SER A 111 -3.75 -9.15 2.75
C SER A 111 -3.31 -10.59 2.80
N ALA A 112 -2.15 -10.89 2.23
CA ALA A 112 -1.47 -12.17 2.38
C ALA A 112 -0.33 -12.07 3.39
N ASP A 113 -0.14 -13.13 4.15
CA ASP A 113 1.00 -13.35 5.05
C ASP A 113 1.82 -14.49 4.46
N GLY A 114 2.93 -14.16 3.80
CA GLY A 114 3.76 -15.13 3.09
C GLY A 114 4.50 -16.05 4.05
N ASN A 115 4.85 -15.55 5.24
CA ASN A 115 5.51 -16.34 6.28
C ASN A 115 4.63 -17.49 6.80
N THR A 116 3.34 -17.22 7.07
CA THR A 116 2.42 -18.21 7.66
C THR A 116 1.49 -18.88 6.67
N GLY A 117 1.38 -18.33 5.45
CA GLY A 117 0.38 -18.76 4.46
C GLY A 117 -1.05 -18.39 4.84
N SER A 118 -1.23 -17.40 5.71
CA SER A 118 -2.57 -16.92 6.10
C SER A 118 -3.02 -15.75 5.23
N PHE A 119 -4.34 -15.61 5.09
CA PHE A 119 -4.98 -14.52 4.37
C PHE A 119 -5.91 -13.77 5.30
N ARG A 120 -5.91 -12.44 5.22
CA ARG A 120 -6.69 -11.55 6.08
C ARG A 120 -7.59 -10.64 5.25
N ILE A 121 -8.72 -10.31 5.84
CA ILE A 121 -9.64 -9.29 5.35
C ILE A 121 -9.72 -8.21 6.42
N LEU A 122 -9.26 -7.02 6.07
CA LEU A 122 -9.31 -5.84 6.94
C LEU A 122 -10.36 -4.86 6.41
N ASP A 123 -11.24 -4.36 7.27
CA ASP A 123 -12.09 -3.20 6.97
C ASP A 123 -11.23 -1.93 6.99
N ILE A 124 -11.24 -1.22 5.87
CA ILE A 124 -10.49 0.03 5.64
C ILE A 124 -11.43 1.18 5.26
N THR A 125 -12.73 1.06 5.55
CA THR A 125 -13.75 2.04 5.16
C THR A 125 -13.44 3.45 5.68
N ASP A 126 -12.96 3.54 6.92
CA ASP A 126 -12.74 4.81 7.63
C ASP A 126 -11.26 5.21 7.72
N LEU A 127 -10.41 4.74 6.79
CA LEU A 127 -8.97 5.07 6.77
C LEU A 127 -8.69 6.58 6.84
N GLY A 128 -9.41 7.38 6.04
CA GLY A 128 -9.23 8.84 5.99
C GLY A 128 -9.71 9.58 7.24
N SER A 129 -10.53 8.93 8.06
CA SER A 129 -11.04 9.46 9.33
C SER A 129 -10.09 9.18 10.50
N GLY A 130 -8.94 8.55 10.24
CA GLY A 130 -8.02 8.14 11.29
C GLY A 130 -8.58 6.99 12.12
N VAL A 131 -9.32 6.05 11.51
CA VAL A 131 -9.72 4.80 12.16
C VAL A 131 -8.77 3.70 11.69
N SER A 132 -8.25 2.91 12.63
CA SER A 132 -7.38 1.77 12.30
C SER A 132 -8.15 0.69 11.54
N PRO A 133 -7.52 0.02 10.56
CA PRO A 133 -8.12 -1.13 9.90
C PRO A 133 -8.56 -2.20 10.91
N GLN A 134 -9.76 -2.74 10.72
CA GLN A 134 -10.33 -3.76 11.60
C GLN A 134 -10.28 -5.14 10.95
N LEU A 135 -9.80 -6.16 11.66
CA LEU A 135 -9.82 -7.53 11.15
C LEU A 135 -11.25 -8.06 11.11
N LEU A 136 -11.75 -8.37 9.91
CA LEU A 136 -13.05 -9.01 9.69
C LEU A 136 -12.93 -10.53 9.63
N GLY A 137 -11.78 -11.04 9.19
CA GLY A 137 -11.53 -12.47 9.10
C GLY A 137 -10.09 -12.80 8.72
N GLU A 138 -9.65 -13.98 9.13
CA GLU A 138 -8.34 -14.54 8.86
C GLU A 138 -8.48 -16.05 8.59
N SER A 139 -7.78 -16.56 7.58
CA SER A 139 -7.66 -18.00 7.38
C SER A 139 -6.70 -18.61 8.39
N PRO A 140 -6.82 -19.91 8.71
CA PRO A 140 -5.78 -20.60 9.47
C PRO A 140 -4.40 -20.43 8.81
N ALA A 141 -3.35 -20.36 9.63
CA ALA A 141 -1.98 -20.47 9.15
C ALA A 141 -1.80 -21.86 8.52
N GLN A 142 -1.20 -21.90 7.33
CA GLN A 142 -0.96 -23.16 6.63
C GLN A 142 0.43 -23.73 6.91
N GLY A 143 1.39 -22.87 7.26
CA GLY A 143 2.80 -23.25 7.40
C GLY A 143 3.41 -23.59 6.04
N TRP A 144 4.53 -22.96 5.71
CA TRP A 144 5.32 -23.27 4.52
C TRP A 144 6.67 -23.83 4.92
#